data_AF-A0A376VCC8-F1
#
_entry.id   AF-A0A376VCC8-F1
#
_cell.length_a   1.000
_cell.length_b   1.000
_cell.length_c   1.000
_cell.angle_alpha   90.00
_cell.angle_beta   90.00
_cell.angle_gamma   90.00
#
_symmetry.space_group_name_H-M   'P 1'
#
loop_
_entity.id
_entity.type
_entity.pdbx_description
1 polymer ?
#
loop_
_entity_poly.entity_id
_entity_poly.type
_entity_poly.pdbx_seq_one_letter_code
_entity_poly.pdbx_strand_id
1 'polypeptide(L)'
;MSQTILFVCATGIATSTAVTEKVMEYCKEHGLNVNYSQTNVASLPGNTDGVALVVSTTKVPYELDVPVVNGLPIITGIGEEKVLAQIVSILKKQLIIINFNPLHQALTRGALSPEKEVYYERYRAYPL
;
A
#
# COMPACT_ATOMS: atom_id res chain seq x y z
N MET A 1 -2.68 -8.08 12.24
CA MET A 1 -2.94 -8.59 10.88
C MET A 1 -1.78 -8.17 10.00
N SER A 2 -1.17 -9.10 9.27
CA SER A 2 -0.13 -8.81 8.29
C SER A 2 -0.75 -8.25 7.01
N GLN A 3 -0.35 -7.05 6.58
CA GLN A 3 -0.77 -6.51 5.29
C GLN A 3 0.04 -7.16 4.17
N THR A 4 -0.62 -7.71 3.15
CA THR A 4 0.04 -8.32 1.99
C THR A 4 -0.04 -7.39 0.78
N ILE A 5 1.10 -7.13 0.13
CA ILE A 5 1.21 -6.37 -1.12
C ILE A 5 1.32 -7.36 -2.28
N LEU A 6 0.48 -7.23 -3.29
CA LEU A 6 0.51 -8.07 -4.48
C LEU A 6 1.21 -7.35 -5.63
N PHE A 7 2.34 -7.88 -6.08
CA PHE A 7 3.07 -7.35 -7.22
C PHE A 7 2.66 -8.08 -8.50
N VAL A 8 2.34 -7.30 -9.54
CA VAL A 8 1.85 -7.81 -10.82
C VAL A 8 2.77 -7.36 -11.94
N CYS A 9 3.21 -8.31 -12.76
CA CYS A 9 4.07 -8.07 -13.91
C CYS A 9 3.49 -8.70 -15.19
N ALA A 10 3.67 -8.03 -16.33
CA ALA A 10 3.26 -8.54 -17.65
C ALA A 10 4.28 -9.51 -18.26
N THR A 11 5.58 -9.24 -18.11
CA THR A 11 6.67 -9.93 -18.83
C THR A 11 7.38 -11.00 -18.01
N GLY A 12 6.83 -11.37 -16.86
CA GLY A 12 7.39 -12.38 -15.95
C GLY A 12 7.97 -11.80 -14.66
N ILE A 13 8.29 -12.70 -13.73
CA ILE A 13 8.57 -12.42 -12.31
C ILE A 13 9.93 -11.75 -12.07
N ALA A 14 10.89 -11.90 -13.00
CA ALA A 14 12.24 -11.38 -12.81
C ALA A 14 12.29 -9.85 -12.61
N THR A 15 11.46 -9.10 -13.34
CA THR A 15 11.42 -7.63 -13.23
C THR A 15 10.63 -7.16 -12.01
N SER A 16 9.75 -7.98 -11.45
CA SER A 16 9.00 -7.62 -10.24
C SER A 16 9.82 -7.80 -8.97
N THR A 17 10.87 -8.63 -8.95
CA THR A 17 11.77 -8.77 -7.79
C THR A 17 12.45 -7.45 -7.42
N ALA A 18 13.03 -6.73 -8.39
CA ALA A 18 13.70 -5.45 -8.12
C ALA A 18 12.75 -4.39 -7.55
N VAL A 19 11.50 -4.35 -8.04
CA VAL A 19 10.45 -3.46 -7.51
C VAL A 19 10.04 -3.89 -6.11
N THR A 20 9.87 -5.20 -5.91
CA THR A 20 9.45 -5.78 -4.63
C THR A 20 10.48 -5.47 -3.54
N GLU A 21 11.75 -5.74 -3.79
CA GLU A 21 12.84 -5.48 -2.85
C GLU A 21 12.88 -4.00 -2.45
N LYS A 22 12.84 -3.09 -3.42
CA LYS A 22 12.81 -1.64 -3.15
C LYS A 22 11.62 -1.23 -2.28
N VAL A 23 10.41 -1.70 -2.61
CA VAL A 23 9.20 -1.36 -1.85
C VAL A 23 9.27 -1.93 -0.44
N MET A 24 9.74 -3.17 -0.28
CA MET A 24 9.87 -3.84 1.00
C MET A 24 10.92 -3.18 1.90
N GLU A 25 12.07 -2.81 1.33
CA GLU A 25 13.12 -2.06 2.03
C GLU A 25 12.60 -0.71 2.51
N TYR A 26 11.94 0.04 1.63
CA TYR A 26 11.33 1.32 1.99
C TYR A 26 10.24 1.16 3.07
N CYS A 27 9.39 0.12 3.00
CA CYS A 27 8.42 -0.15 4.06
C CYS A 27 9.11 -0.44 5.40
N LYS A 28 10.20 -1.22 5.38
CA LYS A 28 10.96 -1.59 6.57
C LYS A 28 11.66 -0.38 7.21
N GLU A 29 12.24 0.51 6.41
CA GLU A 29 12.81 1.80 6.87
C GLU A 29 11.77 2.66 7.59
N HIS A 30 10.51 2.59 7.17
CA HIS A 30 9.38 3.29 7.77
C HIS A 30 8.73 2.53 8.94
N GLY A 31 9.31 1.41 9.38
CA GLY A 31 8.82 0.59 10.49
C GLY A 31 7.57 -0.21 10.18
N LEU A 32 7.25 -0.43 8.90
CA LEU A 32 6.10 -1.24 8.47
C LEU A 32 6.53 -2.68 8.22
N ASN A 33 5.89 -3.62 8.91
CA ASN A 33 6.05 -5.04 8.64
C ASN A 33 4.93 -5.53 7.74
N VAL A 34 5.22 -5.63 6.44
CA VAL A 34 4.28 -6.06 5.39
C VAL A 34 4.78 -7.33 4.74
N ASN A 35 3.85 -8.18 4.32
CA ASN A 35 4.14 -9.33 3.47
C ASN A 35 3.98 -8.93 2.01
N TYR A 36 4.53 -9.72 1.11
CA TYR A 36 4.30 -9.55 -0.32
C TYR A 36 4.00 -10.89 -0.99
N SER A 37 3.34 -10.81 -2.14
CA SER A 37 3.14 -11.90 -3.08
C SER A 37 3.36 -11.38 -4.50
N GLN A 38 3.75 -12.25 -5.42
CA GLN A 38 3.98 -11.91 -6.82
C GLN A 38 3.06 -12.77 -7.69
N THR A 39 2.39 -12.14 -8.65
CA THR A 39 1.53 -12.84 -9.60
C THR A 39 1.61 -12.21 -11.00
N ASN A 40 1.00 -12.87 -11.97
CA ASN A 40 0.85 -12.34 -13.32
C ASN A 40 -0.51 -11.65 -13.47
N VAL A 41 -0.67 -10.85 -14.53
CA VAL A 41 -1.92 -10.12 -14.80
C VAL A 41 -3.10 -11.08 -14.98
N ALA A 42 -2.89 -12.24 -15.58
CA ALA A 42 -3.96 -13.20 -15.86
C ALA A 42 -4.55 -13.84 -14.58
N SER A 43 -3.72 -14.07 -13.57
CA SER A 43 -4.07 -14.65 -12.29
C SER A 43 -4.43 -13.61 -11.23
N LEU A 44 -4.36 -12.32 -11.57
CA LEU A 44 -4.65 -11.22 -10.66
C LEU A 44 -6.06 -11.32 -10.03
N PRO A 45 -7.16 -11.54 -10.79
CA PRO A 45 -8.51 -11.53 -10.22
C PRO A 45 -8.75 -12.60 -9.13
N GLY A 46 -8.00 -13.70 -9.17
CA GLY A 46 -8.11 -14.79 -8.19
C GLY A 46 -7.12 -14.68 -7.02
N ASN A 47 -6.23 -13.69 -7.01
CA ASN A 47 -5.19 -13.52 -5.99
C ASN A 47 -5.33 -12.22 -5.18
N THR A 48 -6.44 -11.50 -5.32
CA THR A 48 -6.70 -10.25 -4.57
C THR A 48 -7.21 -10.48 -3.14
N ASP A 49 -7.56 -11.71 -2.77
CA ASP A 49 -8.08 -12.02 -1.45
C ASP A 49 -7.05 -11.76 -0.35
N GLY A 50 -7.42 -10.92 0.63
CA GLY A 50 -6.55 -10.55 1.75
C GLY A 50 -5.38 -9.64 1.37
N VAL A 51 -5.38 -9.10 0.15
CA VAL A 51 -4.38 -8.15 -0.34
C VAL A 51 -4.77 -6.73 0.08
N ALA A 52 -3.81 -6.01 0.66
CA ALA A 52 -4.00 -4.62 1.05
C ALA A 52 -3.82 -3.67 -0.15
N LEU A 53 -2.86 -3.98 -1.02
CA LEU A 53 -2.45 -3.15 -2.13
C LEU A 53 -1.94 -3.99 -3.30
N VAL A 54 -2.30 -3.59 -4.52
CA VAL A 54 -1.73 -4.16 -5.75
C VAL A 54 -0.76 -3.18 -6.37
N VAL A 55 0.45 -3.63 -6.68
CA VAL A 55 1.45 -2.84 -7.42
C VAL A 55 1.64 -3.49 -8.80
N SER A 56 1.20 -2.81 -9.85
CA SER A 56 1.25 -3.34 -11.21
C SER A 56 2.19 -2.51 -12.08
N THR A 57 3.08 -3.16 -12.82
CA THR A 57 3.96 -2.51 -13.80
C THR A 57 3.35 -2.42 -15.20
N THR A 58 2.08 -2.80 -15.31
CA THR A 58 1.33 -2.85 -16.57
C THR A 58 -0.10 -2.37 -16.36
N LYS A 59 -0.79 -2.04 -17.45
CA LYS A 59 -2.21 -1.75 -17.40
C LYS A 59 -2.98 -3.00 -16.99
N VAL A 60 -3.73 -2.87 -15.90
CA VAL A 60 -4.65 -3.89 -15.41
C VAL A 60 -6.00 -3.66 -16.10
N PRO A 61 -6.51 -4.59 -16.91
CA PRO A 61 -7.79 -4.44 -17.61
C PRO A 61 -9.00 -4.84 -16.74
N TYR A 62 -8.80 -5.01 -15.42
CA TYR A 62 -9.80 -5.47 -14.48
C TYR A 62 -10.15 -4.35 -13.49
N GLU A 63 -11.42 -4.25 -13.14
CA GLU A 63 -11.86 -3.47 -11.99
C GLU A 63 -11.65 -4.32 -10.73
N LEU A 64 -10.87 -3.81 -9.78
CA LEU A 64 -10.55 -4.50 -8.53
C LEU A 64 -11.01 -3.63 -7.36
N ASP A 65 -11.54 -4.26 -6.32
CA ASP A 65 -11.92 -3.57 -5.07
C ASP A 65 -10.69 -3.12 -4.25
N VAL A 66 -9.51 -3.62 -4.60
CA VAL A 66 -8.23 -3.28 -3.96
C VAL A 66 -7.52 -2.14 -4.69
N PRO A 67 -6.86 -1.23 -3.97
CA PRO A 67 -6.15 -0.12 -4.60
C PRO A 67 -5.00 -0.65 -5.47
N VAL A 68 -4.91 -0.15 -6.70
CA VAL A 68 -3.86 -0.48 -7.66
C VAL A 68 -2.93 0.71 -7.84
N VAL A 69 -1.63 0.49 -7.66
CA VAL A 69 -0.56 1.48 -7.85
C VAL A 69 0.29 1.10 -9.05
N ASN A 70 0.67 2.08 -9.85
CA ASN A 70 1.55 1.87 -10.98
C ASN A 70 3.02 1.76 -10.52
N GLY A 71 3.61 0.58 -10.69
CA GLY A 71 5.01 0.29 -10.36
C GLY A 71 6.01 0.65 -11.47
N LEU A 72 5.55 1.08 -12.65
CA LEU A 72 6.42 1.45 -13.78
C LEU A 72 7.46 2.53 -13.41
N PRO A 73 7.14 3.60 -12.65
CA PRO A 73 8.11 4.61 -12.21
C PRO A 73 9.31 4.02 -11.45
N ILE A 74 9.11 2.94 -10.69
CA ILE A 74 10.16 2.28 -9.90
C ILE A 74 11.17 1.57 -10.81
N ILE A 75 10.72 1.02 -11.94
CA ILE A 75 11.59 0.39 -12.94
C ILE A 75 12.33 1.45 -13.75
N THR A 76 11.63 2.52 -14.14
CA THR A 76 12.22 3.58 -14.96
C THR A 76 13.15 4.51 -14.17
N GLY A 77 13.08 4.50 -12.84
CA GLY A 77 13.80 5.41 -11.94
C GLY A 77 13.25 6.85 -11.93
N ILE A 78 12.27 7.17 -12.78
CA ILE A 78 11.69 8.51 -12.88
C ILE A 78 10.50 8.60 -11.93
N GLY A 79 10.67 9.31 -10.82
CA GLY A 79 9.60 9.52 -9.85
C GLY A 79 9.33 8.32 -8.93
N GLU A 80 10.31 7.45 -8.72
CA GLU A 80 10.18 6.28 -7.83
C GLU A 80 9.79 6.70 -6.41
N GLU A 81 10.41 7.74 -5.87
CA GLU A 81 10.22 8.18 -4.48
C GLU A 81 8.78 8.61 -4.22
N LYS A 82 8.13 9.23 -5.21
CA LYS A 82 6.71 9.61 -5.13
C LYS A 82 5.82 8.38 -5.02
N VAL A 83 6.12 7.34 -5.81
CA VAL A 83 5.35 6.08 -5.80
C VAL A 83 5.60 5.32 -4.49
N LEU A 84 6.84 5.24 -4.03
CA LEU A 84 7.19 4.60 -2.75
C LEU A 84 6.50 5.28 -1.56
N ALA A 85 6.54 6.62 -1.52
CA ALA A 85 5.84 7.41 -0.51
C ALA A 85 4.32 7.18 -0.58
N GLN A 86 3.74 7.11 -1.78
CA GLN A 86 2.32 6.81 -1.98
C GLN A 86 1.96 5.41 -1.43
N ILE A 87 2.76 4.38 -1.71
CA ILE A 87 2.56 3.01 -1.21
C ILE A 87 2.53 3.00 0.32
N VAL A 88 3.56 3.56 0.96
CA VAL A 88 3.64 3.64 2.43
C VAL A 88 2.48 4.43 3.02
N SER A 89 2.06 5.51 2.37
CA SER A 89 0.92 6.31 2.80
C SER A 89 -0.38 5.50 2.77
N ILE A 90 -0.61 4.72 1.71
CA ILE A 90 -1.79 3.85 1.59
C ILE A 90 -1.78 2.77 2.67
N LEU A 91 -0.65 2.08 2.84
CA LEU A 91 -0.50 1.02 3.85
C LEU A 91 -0.72 1.55 5.28
N LYS A 92 -0.15 2.71 5.62
CA LYS A 92 -0.38 3.40 6.89
C LYS A 92 -1.84 3.81 7.08
N LYS A 93 -2.47 4.36 6.04
CA LYS A 93 -3.90 4.73 6.08
C LYS A 93 -4.78 3.51 6.37
N GLN A 94 -4.51 2.39 5.70
CA GLN A 94 -5.27 1.15 5.87
C GLN A 94 -5.05 0.52 7.25
N LEU A 95 -3.84 0.65 7.83
CA LEU A 95 -3.50 0.28 9.22
C LEU A 95 -4.27 1.09 10.26
N ILE A 96 -4.52 2.37 9.99
CA ILE A 96 -5.29 3.24 10.88
C ILE A 96 -6.78 2.91 10.80
N ILE A 97 -7.35 2.71 9.60
CA ILE A 97 -8.78 2.39 9.43
C ILE A 97 -9.14 1.07 10.14
N ILE A 98 -8.31 0.03 10.04
CA ILE A 98 -8.57 -1.24 10.74
C ILE A 98 -8.41 -1.15 12.27
N ASN A 99 -7.56 -0.24 12.78
CA ASN A 99 -7.41 -0.02 14.23
C ASN A 99 -8.40 1.01 14.80
N PHE A 100 -8.94 1.88 13.95
CA PHE A 100 -9.99 2.84 14.27
C PHE A 100 -11.32 2.37 13.69
N ASN A 101 -11.78 1.19 14.14
CA ASN A 101 -13.20 0.90 14.05
C ASN A 101 -13.95 1.97 14.89
N PRO A 102 -14.91 2.72 14.32
CA PRO A 102 -15.64 3.78 15.04
C PRO A 102 -16.38 3.28 16.30
N LEU A 103 -16.59 1.97 16.45
CA LEU A 103 -17.12 1.38 17.69
C LEU A 103 -16.15 1.45 18.88
N HIS A 104 -14.84 1.57 18.64
CA HIS A 104 -13.82 1.63 19.71
C HIS A 104 -13.54 3.06 20.21
N GLN A 105 -13.87 4.09 19.41
CA GLN A 105 -13.60 5.50 19.74
C GLN A 105 -14.57 6.08 20.79
N ALA A 106 -15.70 5.40 21.07
CA ALA A 106 -16.60 5.79 22.15
C ALA A 106 -16.02 5.57 23.55
N LEU A 107 -15.00 4.70 23.71
CA LEU A 107 -14.48 4.29 25.02
C LEU A 107 -13.13 4.93 25.40
N THR A 108 -12.32 5.41 24.45
CA THR A 108 -10.99 5.99 24.69
C THR A 108 -10.96 7.51 24.54
N ARG A 109 -11.96 8.20 25.11
CA ARG A 109 -12.03 9.67 25.19
C ARG A 109 -11.02 10.32 26.16
N GLY A 110 -9.91 9.65 26.44
CA GLY A 110 -8.83 10.17 27.28
C GLY A 110 -7.49 9.74 26.72
N ALA A 111 -6.71 10.72 26.24
CA ALA A 111 -5.34 10.61 25.74
C ALA A 111 -5.16 10.04 24.31
N LEU A 112 -5.42 10.84 23.29
CA LEU A 112 -4.59 10.79 22.08
C LEU A 112 -3.30 11.59 22.35
N SER A 113 -2.15 10.98 22.05
CA SER A 113 -0.85 11.64 22.10
C SER A 113 -0.72 12.69 20.99
N PRO A 114 0.00 13.81 21.23
CA PRO A 114 0.07 14.96 20.32
C PRO A 114 0.60 14.63 18.91
N GLU A 115 1.34 13.54 18.72
CA GLU A 115 1.82 13.10 17.41
C GLU A 115 0.71 12.56 16.48
N LYS A 116 -0.41 12.08 17.03
CA LYS A 116 -1.54 11.52 16.26
C LYS A 116 -2.52 12.59 15.78
N GLU A 117 -2.58 13.73 16.48
CA GLU A 117 -3.37 14.92 16.11
C GLU A 117 -2.82 15.57 14.82
N VAL A 118 -1.49 15.73 14.74
CA VAL A 118 -0.81 16.31 13.57
C VAL A 118 -1.01 15.47 12.32
N TYR A 119 -1.08 14.14 12.47
CA TYR A 119 -1.38 13.25 11.35
C TYR A 119 -2.81 13.47 10.84
N TYR A 120 -3.81 13.56 11.72
CA TYR A 120 -5.21 13.78 11.33
C TYR A 120 -5.46 15.14 10.66
N GLU A 121 -4.90 16.21 11.21
CA GLU A 121 -5.05 17.57 10.67
C GLU A 121 -4.48 17.70 9.25
N ARG A 122 -3.36 17.02 8.95
CA ARG A 122 -2.77 17.03 7.60
C ARG A 122 -3.62 16.32 6.54
N TYR A 123 -4.43 15.34 6.94
CA TYR A 123 -5.29 14.60 6.00
C TYR A 123 -6.62 15.30 5.69
N ARG A 124 -7.03 16.28 6.52
CA ARG A 124 -8.21 17.11 6.24
C ARG A 124 -8.01 18.06 5.04
N ALA A 125 -6.76 18.26 4.62
CA ALA A 125 -6.37 19.22 3.60
C ALA A 125 -6.39 18.70 2.14
N TYR A 126 -6.68 17.40 1.92
CA TYR A 126 -6.84 16.85 0.58
C TYR A 126 -8.33 16.71 0.25
N PRO A 127 -8.88 17.53 -0.67
CA PRO A 127 -10.29 17.43 -1.04
C PRO A 127 -10.57 16.09 -1.73
N LEU A 128 -11.73 15.52 -1.37
CA LEU A 128 -12.32 14.29 -1.92
C LEU A 128 -12.58 14.39 -3.42
#